data_AF-A0A388Q024-F1
#
_entry.id   AF-A0A388Q024-F1
#
_cell.length_a   1.000
_cell.length_b   1.000
_cell.length_c   1.000
_cell.angle_alpha   90.00
_cell.angle_beta   90.00
_cell.angle_gamma   90.00
#
_symmetry.space_group_name_H-M   'P 1'
#
loop_
_entity.id
_entity.type
_entity.pdbx_description
1 polymer ?
#
loop_
_entity_poly.entity_id
_entity_poly.type
_entity_poly.pdbx_seq_one_letter_code
_entity_poly.pdbx_strand_id
1 'polypeptide(L)'
;MCRVWQDHRALPGLSGLQGSRCCRSPGAPGLQGVPGADGATGLQGPAGPQGATGGYPVHYIGESYGGGIVFYVYDNGQHGLIAATTDQSNWIQWSNGLLRKTGSTGDGVGAGAMNTAMIVATQMADSETGNFAAKVCADYSATAGDVTYGDWYLPSKHELNLMYNKIGQGAASPNTNIGGFAAAYYWSSSEYNSGLAWYQLFNDGNQFYYFKFINSAYVRAVRAF
;
A
#
# COMPACT_ATOMS: atom_id res chain seq x y z
N MET A 1 66.31 23.38 -28.77
CA MET A 1 65.51 24.29 -27.92
C MET A 1 64.16 23.61 -27.71
N CYS A 2 63.66 23.25 -26.52
CA CYS A 2 64.05 23.44 -25.12
C CYS A 2 63.61 22.19 -24.33
N ARG A 3 64.34 21.84 -23.28
CA ARG A 3 64.10 20.70 -22.35
C ARG A 3 63.05 21.06 -21.29
N VAL A 4 62.31 20.07 -20.75
CA VAL A 4 62.15 19.70 -19.31
C VAL A 4 61.65 18.22 -19.27
N TRP A 5 62.45 17.19 -18.96
CA TRP A 5 62.80 16.57 -17.65
C TRP A 5 61.56 16.09 -16.84
N GLN A 6 61.25 14.78 -16.85
CA GLN A 6 61.59 13.73 -15.84
C GLN A 6 60.46 13.58 -14.79
N ASP A 7 60.01 12.41 -14.33
CA ASP A 7 60.61 11.08 -14.07
C ASP A 7 59.48 10.15 -13.55
N HIS A 8 59.53 8.83 -13.38
CA HIS A 8 60.36 7.68 -13.79
C HIS A 8 59.61 6.40 -13.29
N ARG A 9 59.66 5.31 -14.08
CA ARG A 9 59.77 3.85 -13.72
C ARG A 9 58.72 3.22 -12.76
N ALA A 10 57.94 2.18 -13.06
CA ALA A 10 58.10 0.86 -13.71
C ALA A 10 58.39 -0.35 -12.75
N LEU A 11 57.35 -1.21 -12.57
CA LEU A 11 57.31 -2.70 -12.39
C LEU A 11 57.69 -3.30 -11.00
N PRO A 12 57.43 -4.60 -10.67
CA PRO A 12 56.54 -5.68 -11.19
C PRO A 12 55.78 -6.56 -10.12
N GLY A 13 54.82 -7.39 -10.55
CA GLY A 13 54.70 -8.84 -10.26
C GLY A 13 54.36 -9.45 -8.86
N LEU A 14 53.37 -10.38 -8.90
CA LEU A 14 53.23 -11.69 -8.21
C LEU A 14 52.42 -11.86 -6.90
N SER A 15 51.40 -12.73 -7.03
CA SER A 15 50.85 -13.79 -6.12
C SER A 15 50.51 -13.50 -4.65
N GLY A 16 49.34 -14.01 -4.23
CA GLY A 16 48.70 -13.73 -2.95
C GLY A 16 49.23 -14.45 -1.72
N LEU A 17 48.70 -14.06 -0.56
CA LEU A 17 48.49 -14.87 0.65
C LEU A 17 47.74 -14.04 1.72
N GLN A 18 46.70 -14.67 2.28
CA GLN A 18 46.14 -14.59 3.64
C GLN A 18 45.95 -13.25 4.38
N GLY A 19 44.75 -13.13 4.94
CA GLY A 19 44.31 -12.01 5.75
C GLY A 19 45.05 -11.85 7.08
N SER A 20 45.12 -10.60 7.50
CA SER A 20 45.52 -10.20 8.84
C SER A 20 44.57 -9.14 9.39
N ARG A 21 44.10 -9.45 10.59
CA ARG A 21 43.14 -8.77 11.45
C ARG A 21 43.49 -7.28 11.65
N CYS A 22 42.47 -6.42 11.58
CA CYS A 22 42.44 -5.17 12.35
C CYS A 22 41.42 -5.34 13.48
N CYS A 23 41.87 -5.18 14.71
CA CYS A 23 41.08 -5.33 15.92
C CYS A 23 40.62 -3.96 16.47
N ARG A 24 39.44 -4.01 17.12
CA ARG A 24 38.73 -3.06 18.02
C ARG A 24 37.60 -2.28 17.33
N SER A 25 36.34 -2.38 17.76
CA SER A 25 35.77 -3.02 18.97
C SER A 25 34.31 -3.45 18.74
N PRO A 26 33.92 -4.68 19.14
CA PRO A 26 32.51 -5.03 19.31
C PRO A 26 31.91 -4.15 20.43
N GLY A 27 30.67 -3.68 20.23
CA GLY A 27 29.90 -3.04 21.29
C GLY A 27 29.87 -3.93 22.53
N ALA A 28 29.97 -3.32 23.71
CA ALA A 28 29.93 -4.04 24.97
C ALA A 28 28.69 -4.94 25.03
N PRO A 29 28.83 -6.25 25.27
CA PRO A 29 27.68 -7.08 25.60
C PRO A 29 26.99 -6.50 26.82
N GLY A 30 25.67 -6.37 26.76
CA GLY A 30 24.87 -6.04 27.94
C GLY A 30 25.17 -7.03 29.06
N LEU A 31 25.13 -6.55 30.31
CA LEU A 31 25.39 -7.38 31.49
C LEU A 31 24.55 -8.65 31.43
N GLN A 32 25.22 -9.79 31.26
CA GLN A 32 24.58 -11.09 31.24
C GLN A 32 24.07 -11.36 32.66
N GLY A 33 22.76 -11.50 32.81
CA GLY A 33 22.15 -11.89 34.08
C GLY A 33 22.73 -13.22 34.57
N VAL A 34 22.92 -13.33 35.88
CA VAL A 34 23.44 -14.54 36.52
C VAL A 34 22.63 -15.78 36.10
N PRO A 35 23.29 -16.89 35.69
CA PRO A 35 22.60 -18.15 35.44
C PRO A 35 21.86 -18.61 36.70
N GLY A 36 20.55 -18.81 36.61
CA GLY A 36 19.76 -19.41 37.67
C GLY A 36 20.11 -20.89 37.85
N ALA A 37 20.13 -21.35 39.10
CA ALA A 37 20.41 -22.74 39.46
C ALA A 37 19.35 -23.71 38.91
N ASP A 38 19.79 -24.95 38.64
CA ASP A 38 19.02 -26.09 38.12
C ASP A 38 17.67 -26.33 38.84
N GLY A 39 16.67 -26.83 38.09
CA GLY A 39 15.70 -27.80 38.61
C GLY A 39 14.20 -27.52 38.40
N ALA A 40 13.58 -28.44 37.65
CA ALA A 40 12.15 -28.75 37.52
C ALA A 40 11.24 -27.76 36.76
N THR A 41 10.64 -28.28 35.68
CA THR A 41 9.52 -27.69 34.94
C THR A 41 8.31 -27.46 35.85
N GLY A 42 8.06 -26.21 36.22
CA GLY A 42 6.80 -25.77 36.82
C GLY A 42 5.71 -25.54 35.77
N LEU A 43 4.44 -25.61 36.18
CA LEU A 43 3.28 -25.27 35.34
C LEU A 43 3.46 -23.87 34.76
N GLN A 44 3.40 -23.76 33.43
CA GLN A 44 3.48 -22.49 32.72
C GLN A 44 2.40 -21.54 33.29
N GLY A 45 2.83 -20.45 33.93
CA GLY A 45 1.93 -19.42 34.43
C GLY A 45 1.10 -18.80 33.30
N PRO A 46 0.00 -18.11 33.61
CA PRO A 46 -0.79 -17.44 32.59
C PRO A 46 0.10 -16.53 31.75
N ALA A 47 -0.11 -16.51 30.43
CA ALA A 47 0.62 -15.63 29.53
C ALA A 47 0.59 -14.19 30.07
N GLY A 48 1.76 -13.59 30.26
CA GLY A 48 1.89 -12.21 30.70
C GLY A 48 1.21 -11.24 29.73
N PRO A 49 0.88 -10.01 30.17
CA PRO A 49 0.31 -9.01 29.28
C PRO A 49 1.26 -8.82 28.10
N GLN A 50 0.69 -8.96 26.90
CA GLN A 50 1.37 -8.75 25.62
C GLN A 50 2.12 -7.42 25.69
N GLY A 51 3.45 -7.47 25.51
CA GLY A 51 4.34 -6.34 25.75
C GLY A 51 3.92 -5.08 25.00
N ALA A 52 4.09 -3.93 25.67
CA ALA A 52 3.78 -2.61 25.14
C ALA A 52 4.32 -2.43 23.71
N THR A 53 3.43 -2.22 22.74
CA THR A 53 3.78 -1.50 21.52
C THR A 53 4.45 -0.20 21.96
N GLY A 54 5.72 0.01 21.62
CA GLY A 54 6.48 1.15 22.10
C GLY A 54 5.89 2.47 21.61
N GLY A 55 4.93 3.07 22.32
CA GLY A 55 4.47 4.45 22.14
C GLY A 55 3.84 4.84 20.80
N TYR A 56 3.76 3.97 19.80
CA TYR A 56 3.14 4.28 18.51
C TYR A 56 1.61 4.36 18.62
N PRO A 57 0.96 5.32 17.93
CA PRO A 57 -0.50 5.36 17.83
C PRO A 57 -1.03 4.03 17.29
N VAL A 58 -2.11 3.53 17.91
CA VAL A 58 -2.80 2.31 17.48
C VAL A 58 -4.12 2.72 16.85
N HIS A 59 -4.34 2.29 15.62
CA HIS A 59 -5.55 2.57 14.85
C HIS A 59 -6.50 1.38 14.79
N TYR A 60 -7.79 1.67 14.57
CA TYR A 60 -8.85 0.66 14.50
C TYR A 60 -9.82 0.90 13.35
N ILE A 61 -10.50 -0.17 12.92
CA ILE A 61 -11.45 -0.11 11.79
C ILE A 61 -12.65 0.77 12.16
N GLY A 62 -12.96 1.73 11.29
CA GLY A 62 -14.02 2.73 11.44
C GLY A 62 -13.56 4.06 12.06
N GLU A 63 -12.30 4.16 12.48
CA GLU A 63 -11.70 5.40 12.93
C GLU A 63 -11.58 6.42 11.77
N SER A 64 -11.83 7.70 12.07
CA SER A 64 -11.50 8.81 11.17
C SER A 64 -10.03 9.20 11.35
N TYR A 65 -9.19 8.89 10.38
CA TYR A 65 -7.74 9.12 10.42
C TYR A 65 -7.17 9.35 9.02
N GLY A 66 -6.11 10.16 8.93
CA GLY A 66 -5.36 10.36 7.69
C GLY A 66 -6.18 10.88 6.50
N GLY A 67 -7.24 11.67 6.76
CA GLY A 67 -8.14 12.23 5.74
C GLY A 67 -9.29 11.30 5.33
N GLY A 68 -9.45 10.15 5.97
CA GLY A 68 -10.47 9.16 5.60
C GLY A 68 -10.90 8.27 6.76
N ILE A 69 -11.44 7.11 6.41
CA ILE A 69 -11.93 6.09 7.36
C ILE A 69 -11.04 4.86 7.26
N VAL A 70 -10.47 4.44 8.38
CA VAL A 70 -9.64 3.22 8.46
C VAL A 70 -10.53 2.00 8.21
N PHE A 71 -10.18 1.16 7.22
CA PHE A 71 -10.96 -0.04 6.89
C PHE A 71 -10.17 -1.34 7.02
N TYR A 72 -8.86 -1.26 7.13
CA TYR A 72 -7.97 -2.40 7.33
C TYR A 72 -6.82 -2.01 8.23
N VAL A 73 -6.44 -2.89 9.15
CA VAL A 73 -5.33 -2.69 10.09
C VAL A 73 -4.52 -3.98 10.24
N TYR A 74 -3.22 -3.84 10.41
CA TYR A 74 -2.28 -4.92 10.71
C TYR A 74 -1.18 -4.41 11.66
N ASP A 75 -0.23 -5.27 12.04
CA ASP A 75 0.84 -4.93 12.99
C ASP A 75 0.33 -4.30 14.30
N ASN A 76 -0.75 -4.87 14.84
CA ASN A 76 -1.45 -4.37 16.03
C ASN A 76 -1.95 -2.93 15.89
N GLY A 77 -2.37 -2.53 14.68
CA GLY A 77 -2.97 -1.22 14.41
C GLY A 77 -1.96 -0.12 14.08
N GLN A 78 -0.68 -0.44 13.93
CA GLN A 78 0.34 0.55 13.54
C GLN A 78 0.29 0.88 12.05
N HIS A 79 -0.19 -0.06 11.24
CA HIS A 79 -0.32 0.11 9.80
C HIS A 79 -1.70 -0.29 9.33
N GLY A 80 -2.10 0.25 8.18
CA GLY A 80 -3.40 -0.08 7.63
C GLY A 80 -3.72 0.61 6.32
N LEU A 81 -4.99 0.51 5.95
CA LEU A 81 -5.55 1.18 4.79
C LEU A 81 -6.71 2.09 5.21
N ILE A 82 -6.77 3.24 4.57
CA ILE A 82 -7.76 4.30 4.76
C ILE A 82 -8.52 4.47 3.46
N ALA A 83 -9.85 4.53 3.55
CA ALA A 83 -10.74 4.87 2.44
C ALA A 83 -11.09 6.36 2.50
N ALA A 84 -11.20 7.02 1.35
CA ALA A 84 -11.68 8.39 1.30
C ALA A 84 -13.11 8.50 1.87
N THR A 85 -13.46 9.66 2.42
CA THR A 85 -14.79 9.87 3.00
C THR A 85 -15.90 10.00 1.96
N THR A 86 -15.55 10.30 0.70
CA THR A 86 -16.49 10.47 -0.42
C THR A 86 -15.95 9.87 -1.72
N ASP A 87 -16.86 9.64 -2.68
CA ASP A 87 -16.52 9.11 -4.01
C ASP A 87 -15.86 10.18 -4.85
N GLN A 88 -14.74 9.84 -5.48
CA GLN A 88 -14.01 10.75 -6.36
C GLN A 88 -14.75 10.91 -7.70
N SER A 89 -15.56 9.93 -8.09
CA SER A 89 -16.53 10.02 -9.17
C SER A 89 -17.61 8.95 -9.03
N ASN A 90 -18.79 9.21 -9.57
CA ASN A 90 -19.93 8.29 -9.68
C ASN A 90 -20.22 7.84 -11.13
N TRP A 91 -19.42 8.33 -12.08
CA TRP A 91 -19.64 8.12 -13.51
C TRP A 91 -18.33 8.28 -14.28
N ILE A 92 -17.45 7.27 -14.21
CA ILE A 92 -16.13 7.32 -14.87
C ILE A 92 -15.79 6.03 -15.61
N GLN A 93 -15.12 6.18 -16.77
CA GLN A 93 -14.49 5.05 -17.46
C GLN A 93 -13.26 4.57 -16.71
N TRP A 94 -12.98 3.28 -16.83
CA TRP A 94 -11.71 2.74 -16.38
C TRP A 94 -10.56 3.12 -17.32
N SER A 95 -10.83 3.14 -18.63
CA SER A 95 -9.87 3.49 -19.68
C SER A 95 -9.86 4.98 -20.02
N ASN A 96 -8.73 5.49 -20.49
CA ASN A 96 -8.60 6.83 -21.06
C ASN A 96 -8.95 6.85 -22.57
N GLY A 97 -10.14 6.38 -22.93
CA GLY A 97 -10.62 6.32 -24.32
C GLY A 97 -10.08 5.15 -25.17
N LEU A 98 -8.78 4.82 -25.08
CA LEU A 98 -8.20 3.67 -25.80
C LEU A 98 -8.15 2.42 -24.91
N LEU A 99 -8.68 1.31 -25.43
CA LEU A 99 -8.61 0.01 -24.75
C LEU A 99 -7.24 -0.62 -24.96
N ARG A 100 -6.56 -0.91 -23.85
CA ARG A 100 -5.24 -1.56 -23.84
C ARG A 100 -5.05 -2.39 -22.59
N LYS A 101 -4.07 -3.29 -22.68
CA LYS A 101 -3.57 -4.03 -21.52
C LYS A 101 -2.59 -3.13 -20.77
N THR A 102 -2.87 -2.86 -19.50
CA THR A 102 -1.99 -2.10 -18.58
C THR A 102 -1.09 -3.02 -17.76
N GLY A 103 -1.44 -4.30 -17.64
CA GLY A 103 -0.73 -5.24 -16.78
C GLY A 103 -1.03 -5.04 -15.29
N SER A 104 -2.04 -4.24 -14.95
CA SER A 104 -2.45 -3.97 -13.55
C SER A 104 -3.27 -5.12 -12.97
N THR A 105 -2.73 -6.34 -12.97
CA THR A 105 -3.42 -7.56 -12.50
C THR A 105 -3.19 -7.86 -11.02
N GLY A 106 -2.49 -6.98 -10.30
CA GLY A 106 -2.23 -7.17 -8.87
C GLY A 106 -3.53 -7.28 -8.08
N ASP A 107 -3.56 -8.21 -7.14
CA ASP A 107 -4.70 -8.43 -6.25
C ASP A 107 -4.17 -8.73 -4.85
N GLY A 108 -4.73 -8.07 -3.83
CA GLY A 108 -4.27 -8.15 -2.45
C GLY A 108 -4.11 -6.78 -1.80
N VAL A 109 -3.88 -6.78 -0.48
CA VAL A 109 -3.60 -5.56 0.30
C VAL A 109 -2.39 -4.84 -0.28
N GLY A 110 -2.53 -3.55 -0.59
CA GLY A 110 -1.46 -2.72 -1.17
C GLY A 110 -1.27 -2.85 -2.68
N ALA A 111 -1.90 -3.83 -3.33
CA ALA A 111 -1.73 -4.03 -4.78
C ALA A 111 -2.32 -2.88 -5.61
N GLY A 112 -3.33 -2.18 -5.08
CA GLY A 112 -3.98 -1.07 -5.77
C GLY A 112 -3.05 0.10 -6.07
N ALA A 113 -2.04 0.34 -5.22
CA ALA A 113 -1.09 1.43 -5.41
C ALA A 113 -0.26 1.22 -6.69
N MET A 114 0.35 0.04 -6.83
CA MET A 114 1.13 -0.31 -8.03
C MET A 114 0.23 -0.39 -9.27
N ASN A 115 -0.96 -0.99 -9.14
CA ASN A 115 -1.90 -1.05 -10.25
C ASN A 115 -2.28 0.35 -10.75
N THR A 116 -2.60 1.27 -9.83
CA THR A 116 -2.96 2.65 -10.18
C THR A 116 -1.81 3.35 -10.90
N ALA A 117 -0.59 3.23 -10.38
CA ALA A 117 0.60 3.79 -11.03
C ALA A 117 0.79 3.24 -12.46
N MET A 118 0.62 1.93 -12.66
CA MET A 118 0.70 1.30 -13.98
C MET A 118 -0.38 1.81 -14.94
N ILE A 119 -1.63 1.91 -14.48
CA ILE A 119 -2.75 2.40 -15.32
C ILE A 119 -2.50 3.85 -15.71
N VAL A 120 -2.12 4.71 -14.76
CA VAL A 120 -1.83 6.12 -15.03
C VAL A 120 -0.68 6.24 -16.02
N ALA A 121 0.46 5.60 -15.76
CA ALA A 121 1.61 5.63 -16.66
C ALA A 121 1.29 5.13 -18.09
N THR A 122 0.43 4.12 -18.20
CA THR A 122 0.10 3.49 -19.50
C THR A 122 -0.94 4.28 -20.30
N GLN A 123 -1.86 4.99 -19.62
CA GLN A 123 -3.01 5.63 -20.28
C GLN A 123 -2.89 7.16 -20.39
N MET A 124 -1.96 7.80 -19.67
CA MET A 124 -1.77 9.26 -19.79
C MET A 124 -1.36 9.71 -21.19
N ALA A 125 -0.63 8.87 -21.94
CA ALA A 125 -0.23 9.16 -23.32
C ALA A 125 -1.39 9.18 -24.34
N ASP A 126 -2.58 8.71 -23.96
CA ASP A 126 -3.73 8.63 -24.88
C ASP A 126 -4.49 9.94 -24.99
N SER A 127 -4.55 10.65 -23.87
CA SER A 127 -5.15 11.96 -23.74
C SER A 127 -4.66 12.55 -22.42
N GLU A 128 -3.74 13.51 -22.49
CA GLU A 128 -3.14 14.13 -21.30
C GLU A 128 -4.18 14.83 -20.41
N THR A 129 -5.28 15.29 -21.01
CA THR A 129 -6.39 15.96 -20.31
C THR A 129 -7.54 15.02 -19.94
N GLY A 130 -7.46 13.75 -20.35
CA GLY A 130 -8.50 12.76 -20.10
C GLY A 130 -8.55 12.33 -18.64
N ASN A 131 -9.77 12.13 -18.13
CA ASN A 131 -10.01 11.60 -16.79
C ASN A 131 -10.49 10.16 -16.89
N PHE A 132 -9.93 9.30 -16.05
CA PHE A 132 -10.26 7.87 -15.95
C PHE A 132 -10.08 7.41 -14.50
N ALA A 133 -10.71 6.29 -14.15
CA ALA A 133 -10.86 5.79 -12.78
C ALA A 133 -9.59 5.88 -11.92
N ALA A 134 -8.45 5.43 -12.43
CA ALA A 134 -7.19 5.46 -11.70
C ALA A 134 -6.66 6.89 -11.49
N LYS A 135 -6.76 7.76 -12.50
CA LYS A 135 -6.29 9.15 -12.41
C LYS A 135 -7.11 9.98 -11.43
N VAL A 136 -8.44 9.85 -11.42
CA VAL A 136 -9.26 10.61 -10.44
C VAL A 136 -8.94 10.23 -9.00
N CYS A 137 -8.56 8.98 -8.73
CA CYS A 137 -8.09 8.58 -7.40
C CYS A 137 -6.65 9.05 -7.12
N ALA A 138 -5.75 9.02 -8.11
CA ALA A 138 -4.36 9.44 -7.97
C ALA A 138 -4.21 10.97 -7.80
N ASP A 139 -5.08 11.75 -8.45
CA ASP A 139 -5.11 13.21 -8.34
C ASP A 139 -5.85 13.69 -7.08
N TYR A 140 -6.49 12.78 -6.34
CA TYR A 140 -7.25 13.13 -5.15
C TYR A 140 -6.32 13.56 -4.01
N SER A 141 -6.73 14.59 -3.30
CA SER A 141 -6.07 15.04 -2.08
C SER A 141 -7.10 15.33 -0.99
N ALA A 142 -6.76 14.99 0.25
CA ALA A 142 -7.58 15.27 1.42
C ALA A 142 -6.75 15.94 2.50
N THR A 143 -7.31 16.94 3.19
CA THR A 143 -6.67 17.62 4.31
C THR A 143 -7.37 17.24 5.61
N ALA A 144 -6.59 16.80 6.61
CA ALA A 144 -7.08 16.58 7.97
C ALA A 144 -6.14 17.27 8.97
N GLY A 145 -6.67 18.24 9.72
CA GLY A 145 -5.83 19.18 10.48
C GLY A 145 -4.93 19.97 9.55
N ASP A 146 -3.64 20.03 9.88
CA ASP A 146 -2.62 20.75 9.10
C ASP A 146 -1.88 19.87 8.07
N VAL A 147 -2.36 18.63 7.85
CA VAL A 147 -1.71 17.67 6.93
C VAL A 147 -2.60 17.43 5.71
N THR A 148 -2.01 17.58 4.53
CA THR A 148 -2.61 17.20 3.24
C THR A 148 -2.01 15.90 2.75
N TYR A 149 -2.88 14.94 2.42
CA TYR A 149 -2.54 13.62 1.90
C TYR A 149 -2.87 13.56 0.41
N GLY A 150 -1.88 13.24 -0.42
CA GLY A 150 -1.99 13.13 -1.88
C GLY A 150 -1.52 11.77 -2.43
N ASP A 151 -1.31 10.81 -1.56
CA ASP A 151 -0.84 9.44 -1.80
C ASP A 151 -2.01 8.46 -2.00
N TRP A 152 -3.10 8.95 -2.61
CA TRP A 152 -4.31 8.19 -2.83
C TRP A 152 -4.23 7.37 -4.13
N TYR A 153 -4.93 6.24 -4.16
CA TYR A 153 -4.92 5.33 -5.31
C TYR A 153 -6.27 4.61 -5.48
N LEU A 154 -6.49 4.05 -6.67
CA LEU A 154 -7.66 3.22 -6.95
C LEU A 154 -7.43 1.81 -6.37
N PRO A 155 -8.29 1.33 -5.47
CA PRO A 155 -8.09 0.06 -4.76
C PRO A 155 -8.05 -1.12 -5.73
N SER A 156 -7.26 -2.14 -5.41
CA SER A 156 -7.39 -3.45 -6.05
C SER A 156 -8.75 -4.07 -5.75
N LYS A 157 -9.12 -5.10 -6.52
CA LYS A 157 -10.33 -5.90 -6.30
C LYS A 157 -10.40 -6.42 -4.85
N HIS A 158 -9.30 -6.90 -4.29
CA HIS A 158 -9.23 -7.34 -2.89
C HIS A 158 -9.49 -6.20 -1.90
N GLU A 159 -8.81 -5.06 -2.06
CA GLU A 159 -8.98 -3.90 -1.17
C GLU A 159 -10.41 -3.33 -1.23
N LEU A 160 -11.01 -3.34 -2.42
CA LEU A 160 -12.40 -2.94 -2.61
C LEU A 160 -13.37 -3.87 -1.85
N ASN A 161 -13.09 -5.18 -1.85
CA ASN A 161 -13.87 -6.14 -1.07
C ASN A 161 -13.68 -5.97 0.44
N LEU A 162 -12.49 -5.58 0.88
CA LEU A 162 -12.27 -5.21 2.28
C LEU A 162 -13.13 -4.00 2.66
N MET A 163 -13.17 -2.96 1.83
CA MET A 163 -14.05 -1.80 2.10
C MET A 163 -15.52 -2.24 2.23
N TYR A 164 -16.03 -3.02 1.28
CA TYR A 164 -17.41 -3.54 1.33
C TYR A 164 -17.72 -4.26 2.67
N ASN A 165 -16.83 -5.16 3.11
CA ASN A 165 -17.04 -6.00 4.30
C ASN A 165 -16.71 -5.31 5.63
N LYS A 166 -15.98 -4.20 5.63
CA LYS A 166 -15.47 -3.56 6.87
C LYS A 166 -16.09 -2.20 7.17
N ILE A 167 -16.42 -1.44 6.13
CA ILE A 167 -17.00 -0.09 6.26
C ILE A 167 -18.15 0.18 5.27
N GLY A 168 -18.49 -0.78 4.39
CA GLY A 168 -19.57 -0.69 3.40
C GLY A 168 -20.83 -1.45 3.80
N GLN A 169 -21.72 -1.76 2.84
CA GLN A 169 -23.00 -2.44 3.12
C GLN A 169 -22.83 -3.84 3.73
N GLY A 170 -21.73 -4.54 3.44
CA GLY A 170 -21.45 -5.86 4.01
C GLY A 170 -20.90 -5.81 5.44
N ALA A 171 -20.61 -4.62 5.98
CA ALA A 171 -20.02 -4.47 7.28
C ALA A 171 -21.02 -4.74 8.42
N ALA A 172 -20.58 -5.51 9.41
CA ALA A 172 -21.33 -5.72 10.64
C ALA A 172 -21.37 -4.45 11.50
N SER A 173 -22.41 -4.33 12.34
CA SER A 173 -22.53 -3.27 13.34
C SER A 173 -21.29 -3.22 14.25
N PRO A 174 -20.78 -2.03 14.64
CA PRO A 174 -21.35 -0.70 14.39
C PRO A 174 -20.93 -0.07 13.05
N ASN A 175 -20.13 -0.75 12.25
CA ASN A 175 -19.51 -0.17 11.04
C ASN A 175 -20.38 -0.32 9.78
N THR A 176 -21.64 -0.73 9.91
CA THR A 176 -22.55 -0.94 8.78
C THR A 176 -22.67 0.34 7.94
N ASN A 177 -22.08 0.27 6.75
CA ASN A 177 -21.99 1.34 5.76
C ASN A 177 -21.54 2.71 6.28
N ILE A 178 -20.65 2.77 7.28
CA ILE A 178 -20.11 4.05 7.77
C ILE A 178 -19.28 4.81 6.72
N GLY A 179 -18.78 4.11 5.69
CA GLY A 179 -18.11 4.72 4.55
C GLY A 179 -19.04 5.44 3.57
N GLY A 180 -20.36 5.33 3.78
CA GLY A 180 -21.36 6.03 2.98
C GLY A 180 -21.40 5.59 1.52
N PHE A 181 -21.18 4.29 1.26
CA PHE A 181 -21.18 3.76 -0.09
C PHE A 181 -22.59 3.69 -0.67
N ALA A 182 -22.72 4.02 -1.95
CA ALA A 182 -23.94 3.82 -2.71
C ALA A 182 -24.12 2.33 -3.03
N ALA A 183 -25.36 1.88 -3.24
CA ALA A 183 -25.67 0.54 -3.75
C ALA A 183 -25.42 0.48 -5.27
N ALA A 184 -24.16 0.63 -5.68
CA ALA A 184 -23.74 0.77 -7.07
C ALA A 184 -22.48 -0.04 -7.40
N TYR A 185 -22.06 -0.01 -8.66
CA TYR A 185 -20.80 -0.62 -9.10
C TYR A 185 -19.63 0.30 -8.77
N TYR A 186 -18.56 -0.27 -8.20
CA TYR A 186 -17.33 0.42 -7.90
C TYR A 186 -16.18 -0.20 -8.67
N TRP A 187 -15.44 0.61 -9.43
CA TRP A 187 -14.25 0.14 -10.13
C TRP A 187 -13.14 -0.24 -9.16
N SER A 188 -12.39 -1.27 -9.53
CA SER A 188 -11.08 -1.57 -8.96
C SER A 188 -9.97 -1.30 -9.97
N SER A 189 -8.74 -1.22 -9.52
CA SER A 189 -7.55 -1.12 -10.36
C SER A 189 -7.08 -2.46 -10.93
N SER A 190 -7.74 -3.57 -10.57
CA SER A 190 -7.42 -4.90 -11.09
C SER A 190 -7.96 -5.08 -12.51
N GLU A 191 -7.05 -5.29 -13.46
CA GLU A 191 -7.33 -5.56 -14.86
C GLU A 191 -7.68 -7.04 -15.09
N TYR A 192 -8.66 -7.32 -15.95
CA TYR A 192 -8.92 -8.68 -16.44
C TYR A 192 -8.21 -8.92 -17.77
N ASN A 193 -8.42 -8.04 -18.76
CA ASN A 193 -7.72 -8.06 -20.04
C ASN A 193 -7.69 -6.65 -20.67
N SER A 194 -7.31 -6.54 -21.95
CA SER A 194 -7.22 -5.24 -22.64
C SER A 194 -8.54 -4.48 -22.73
N GLY A 195 -9.69 -5.17 -22.75
CA GLY A 195 -11.01 -4.56 -22.85
C GLY A 195 -11.82 -4.56 -21.55
N LEU A 196 -11.45 -5.38 -20.55
CA LEU A 196 -12.23 -5.63 -19.35
C LEU A 196 -11.45 -5.33 -18.06
N ALA A 197 -12.12 -4.76 -17.08
CA ALA A 197 -11.60 -4.52 -15.73
C ALA A 197 -12.60 -4.98 -14.67
N TRP A 198 -12.11 -5.21 -13.44
CA TRP A 198 -12.92 -5.68 -12.33
C TRP A 198 -13.63 -4.52 -11.61
N TYR A 199 -14.91 -4.73 -11.27
CA TYR A 199 -15.67 -3.91 -10.35
C TYR A 199 -16.35 -4.77 -9.28
N GLN A 200 -16.87 -4.12 -8.23
CA GLN A 200 -17.69 -4.74 -7.21
C GLN A 200 -19.03 -4.03 -7.09
N LEU A 201 -20.11 -4.79 -7.00
CA LEU A 201 -21.43 -4.27 -6.69
C LEU A 201 -21.57 -4.16 -5.17
N PHE A 202 -21.73 -2.94 -4.68
CA PHE A 202 -21.86 -2.67 -3.26
C PHE A 202 -23.26 -2.98 -2.71
N ASN A 203 -24.23 -3.26 -3.59
CA ASN A 203 -25.55 -3.75 -3.15
C ASN A 203 -25.48 -5.14 -2.48
N ASP A 204 -24.61 -6.03 -2.95
CA ASP A 204 -24.56 -7.43 -2.54
C ASP A 204 -23.15 -8.00 -2.35
N GLY A 205 -22.11 -7.21 -2.64
CA GLY A 205 -20.71 -7.59 -2.50
C GLY A 205 -20.15 -8.38 -3.68
N ASN A 206 -20.94 -8.71 -4.70
CA ASN A 206 -20.48 -9.53 -5.81
C ASN A 206 -19.48 -8.78 -6.70
N GLN A 207 -18.46 -9.50 -7.18
CA GLN A 207 -17.42 -8.95 -8.04
C GLN A 207 -17.52 -9.51 -9.44
N PHE A 208 -17.47 -8.63 -10.44
CA PHE A 208 -17.55 -8.97 -11.85
C PHE A 208 -16.49 -8.20 -12.63
N TYR A 209 -16.30 -8.57 -13.89
CA TYR A 209 -15.53 -7.78 -14.83
C TYR A 209 -16.42 -7.30 -15.96
N TYR A 210 -16.10 -6.13 -16.50
CA TYR A 210 -16.86 -5.54 -17.59
C TYR A 210 -16.01 -4.57 -18.42
N PHE A 211 -16.58 -4.10 -19.51
CA PHE A 211 -15.93 -3.21 -20.46
C PHE A 211 -15.39 -1.93 -19.82
N LYS A 212 -14.11 -1.65 -20.03
CA LYS A 212 -13.41 -0.49 -19.44
C LYS A 212 -13.95 0.87 -19.89
N PHE A 213 -14.64 0.91 -21.03
CA PHE A 213 -15.19 2.14 -21.63
C PHE A 213 -16.60 2.49 -21.12
N ILE A 214 -17.20 1.70 -20.23
CA ILE A 214 -18.49 2.11 -19.67
C ILE A 214 -18.30 3.26 -18.68
N ASN A 215 -19.20 4.22 -18.77
CA ASN A 215 -19.32 5.31 -17.82
C ASN A 215 -20.45 5.00 -16.85
N SER A 216 -20.30 4.04 -15.93
CA SER A 216 -21.40 3.69 -15.02
C SER A 216 -20.95 3.09 -13.69
N ALA A 217 -19.72 3.40 -13.28
CA ALA A 217 -19.18 2.94 -12.02
C ALA A 217 -18.50 4.06 -11.24
N TYR A 218 -18.60 3.91 -9.94
CA TYR A 218 -18.07 4.79 -8.91
C TYR A 218 -16.60 4.44 -8.65
N VAL A 219 -15.87 5.39 -8.08
CA VAL A 219 -14.51 5.17 -7.59
C VAL A 219 -14.35 5.78 -6.20
N ARG A 220 -13.76 4.98 -5.31
CA ARG A 220 -13.43 5.36 -3.95
C ARG A 220 -11.93 5.16 -3.75
N ALA A 221 -11.21 6.25 -3.57
CA ALA A 221 -9.77 6.22 -3.39
C ALA A 221 -9.41 5.64 -2.02
N VAL A 222 -8.26 4.98 -1.96
CA VAL A 222 -7.68 4.43 -0.74
C VAL A 222 -6.22 4.88 -0.61
N ARG A 223 -5.67 4.85 0.60
CA ARG A 223 -4.25 5.07 0.88
C ARG A 223 -3.78 4.19 2.03
N ALA A 224 -2.47 4.03 2.16
CA ALA A 224 -1.85 3.34 3.29
C ALA A 224 -1.39 4.34 4.37
N PHE A 225 -1.22 3.86 5.59
CA PHE A 225 -0.52 4.55 6.67
C PHE A 225 0.38 3.57 7.41
#